data_AF-A0AAD8C299-F1
#
_entry.id   AF-A0AAD8C299-F1
#
_cell.length_a   1.000
_cell.length_b   1.000
_cell.length_c   1.000
_cell.angle_alpha   90.00
_cell.angle_beta   90.00
_cell.angle_gamma   90.00
#
_symmetry.space_group_name_H-M   'P 1'
#
loop_
_entity.id
_entity.type
_entity.pdbx_description
1 polymer ?
#
loop_
_entity_poly.entity_id
_entity_poly.type
_entity_poly.pdbx_seq_one_letter_code
_entity_poly.pdbx_strand_id
1 'polypeptide(L)'
;MFFRLLPGITGALGFAVISLRRLDLPHPRPWEYAWLVSLVAAVIGWRSTPQNNIFLLKQFMLGLVVFGLSPVFFGLFDLKRDIMLYLQERKYTYEMFGFPAVLLWTAFMLIALQLHSFSLYFSYVLLGSWKPRVLEKLKAR
;
A
#
# COMPACT_ATOMS: atom_id res chain seq x y z
N MET A 1 -8.55 -5.45 -1.99
CA MET A 1 -8.65 -4.48 -0.86
C MET A 1 -9.66 -3.38 -1.10
N PHE A 2 -9.60 -2.59 -2.19
CA PHE A 2 -10.55 -1.48 -2.43
C PHE A 2 -12.04 -1.88 -2.31
N PHE A 3 -12.48 -2.91 -3.04
CA PHE A 3 -13.88 -3.39 -2.97
C PHE A 3 -14.32 -3.85 -1.57
N ARG A 4 -13.38 -4.34 -0.75
CA ARG A 4 -13.66 -4.77 0.63
C ARG A 4 -13.89 -3.59 1.58
N LEU A 5 -13.21 -2.47 1.33
CA LEU A 5 -13.30 -1.25 2.13
C LEU A 5 -14.47 -0.34 1.72
N LEU A 6 -15.01 -0.57 0.53
CA LEU A 6 -16.08 0.21 -0.08
C LEU A 6 -17.33 0.35 0.83
N PRO A 7 -17.80 -0.68 1.57
CA PRO A 7 -18.93 -0.53 2.49
C PRO A 7 -18.64 0.44 3.64
N GLY A 8 -17.41 0.42 4.16
CA GLY A 8 -16.98 1.35 5.21
C GLY A 8 -16.86 2.78 4.68
N ILE A 9 -16.29 2.96 3.50
CA ILE A 9 -16.14 4.29 2.86
C ILE A 9 -17.50 4.88 2.50
N THR A 10 -18.38 4.09 1.87
CA THR A 10 -19.74 4.54 1.52
C THR A 10 -20.57 4.86 2.75
N GLY A 11 -20.46 4.04 3.80
CA GLY A 11 -21.09 4.33 5.10
C GLY A 11 -20.59 5.64 5.72
N ALA A 12 -19.28 5.90 5.68
CA ALA A 12 -18.71 7.16 6.16
C ALA A 12 -19.18 8.39 5.34
N LEU A 13 -19.50 8.19 4.07
CA LEU A 13 -20.05 9.22 3.17
C LEU A 13 -21.59 9.35 3.24
N GLY A 14 -22.25 8.58 4.10
CA GLY A 14 -23.72 8.61 4.27
C GLY A 14 -24.51 7.76 3.28
N PHE A 15 -23.84 6.97 2.44
CA PHE A 15 -24.49 6.05 1.49
C PHE A 15 -24.55 4.63 2.04
N ALA A 16 -25.76 4.07 2.21
CA ALA A 16 -25.95 2.70 2.67
C ALA A 16 -25.97 1.70 1.50
N VAL A 17 -24.84 1.04 1.21
CA VAL A 17 -24.80 -0.05 0.21
C VAL A 17 -25.17 -1.37 0.88
N ILE A 18 -26.47 -1.68 0.91
CA ILE A 18 -27.05 -2.88 1.56
C ILE A 18 -26.48 -4.19 0.98
N SER A 19 -26.15 -4.23 -0.32
CA SER A 19 -25.68 -5.43 -1.01
C SER A 19 -24.33 -5.95 -0.51
N LEU A 20 -23.39 -5.05 -0.18
CA LEU A 20 -22.04 -5.44 0.22
C LEU A 20 -21.92 -5.83 1.71
N ARG A 21 -22.89 -5.46 2.55
CA ARG A 21 -22.94 -5.87 3.97
C ARG A 21 -23.23 -7.37 4.13
N ARG A 22 -23.71 -8.05 3.09
CA ARG A 22 -23.96 -9.51 3.09
C ARG A 22 -22.70 -10.35 2.90
N LEU A 23 -21.59 -9.74 2.47
CA LEU A 23 -20.31 -10.43 2.45
C LEU A 23 -19.83 -10.50 3.89
N ASP A 24 -19.71 -11.71 4.43
CA ASP A 24 -19.21 -12.00 5.79
C ASP A 24 -17.69 -11.74 5.86
N LEU A 25 -17.33 -10.49 5.62
CA LEU A 25 -15.95 -10.02 5.54
C LEU A 25 -15.59 -9.37 6.88
N PRO A 26 -14.37 -9.61 7.36
CA PRO A 26 -13.92 -9.02 8.61
C PRO A 26 -13.89 -7.51 8.52
N HIS A 27 -14.18 -6.87 9.65
CA HIS A 27 -14.20 -5.42 9.75
C HIS A 27 -12.88 -4.80 9.28
N PRO A 28 -12.94 -3.72 8.48
CA PRO A 28 -11.76 -2.97 8.07
C PRO A 28 -10.94 -2.46 9.25
N ARG A 29 -9.63 -2.68 9.22
CA ARG A 29 -8.70 -2.15 10.23
C ARG A 29 -8.20 -0.74 9.83
N PRO A 30 -7.86 0.15 10.78
CA PRO A 30 -7.44 1.53 10.48
C PRO A 30 -6.28 1.65 9.49
N TRP A 31 -5.28 0.75 9.58
CA TRP A 31 -4.13 0.74 8.68
C TRP A 31 -4.51 0.48 7.22
N GLU A 32 -5.64 -0.19 6.96
CA GLU A 32 -6.11 -0.45 5.60
C GLU A 32 -6.57 0.82 4.90
N TYR A 33 -7.26 1.69 5.64
CA TYR A 33 -7.68 3.00 5.14
C TYR A 33 -6.47 3.89 4.89
N ALA A 34 -5.49 3.88 5.80
CA ALA A 34 -4.23 4.60 5.59
C ALA A 34 -3.48 4.06 4.36
N TRP A 35 -3.47 2.75 4.16
CA TRP A 35 -2.85 2.11 3.00
C TRP A 35 -3.51 2.49 1.67
N LEU A 36 -4.83 2.67 1.63
CA LEU A 36 -5.52 3.12 0.40
C LEU A 36 -5.03 4.48 -0.11
N VAL A 37 -4.54 5.35 0.77
CA VAL A 37 -4.00 6.66 0.38
C VAL A 37 -2.75 6.51 -0.50
N SER A 38 -2.05 5.37 -0.46
CA SER A 38 -0.93 5.08 -1.36
C SER A 38 -1.33 5.09 -2.85
N LEU A 39 -2.62 4.90 -3.18
CA LEU A 39 -3.11 5.05 -4.55
C LEU A 39 -2.94 6.49 -5.06
N VAL A 40 -3.15 7.49 -4.20
CA VAL A 40 -2.92 8.90 -4.54
C VAL A 40 -1.43 9.15 -4.79
N ALA A 41 -0.57 8.57 -3.95
CA ALA A 41 0.87 8.64 -4.17
C ALA A 41 1.27 8.01 -5.53
N ALA A 42 0.69 6.87 -5.89
CA ALA A 42 0.94 6.22 -7.18
C ALA A 42 0.56 7.13 -8.38
N VAL A 43 -0.57 7.86 -8.29
CA VAL A 43 -0.96 8.85 -9.32
C VAL A 43 0.06 9.99 -9.41
N ILE A 44 0.57 10.49 -8.28
CA ILE A 44 1.63 11.50 -8.25
C ILE A 44 2.92 10.97 -8.91
N GLY A 45 3.29 9.73 -8.61
CA GLY A 45 4.45 9.05 -9.20
C GLY A 45 4.32 8.92 -10.71
N TRP A 46 3.15 8.47 -11.21
CA TRP A 46 2.86 8.46 -12.64
C TRP A 46 3.07 9.85 -13.24
N ARG A 47 2.45 10.89 -12.67
CA ARG A 47 2.51 12.26 -13.21
C ARG A 47 3.93 12.83 -13.26
N SER A 48 4.87 12.27 -12.50
CA SER A 48 6.28 12.69 -12.55
C SER A 48 7.01 12.24 -13.83
N THR A 49 6.57 11.16 -14.48
CA THR A 49 7.33 10.51 -15.56
C THR A 49 7.41 11.29 -16.88
N PRO A 50 6.37 11.99 -17.38
CA PRO A 50 6.43 12.58 -18.73
C PRO A 50 7.44 13.72 -18.86
N GLN A 51 7.72 14.42 -17.76
CA GLN A 51 8.62 15.59 -17.72
C GLN A 51 9.83 15.38 -16.81
N ASN A 52 10.08 14.14 -16.37
CA ASN A 52 11.12 13.83 -15.38
C ASN A 52 11.05 14.76 -14.15
N ASN A 53 9.84 15.01 -13.66
CA ASN A 53 9.60 16.00 -12.62
C ASN A 53 10.09 15.46 -11.26
N ILE A 54 11.31 15.89 -10.89
CA ILE A 54 11.98 15.49 -9.65
C ILE A 54 11.14 15.83 -8.41
N PHE A 55 10.43 16.96 -8.40
CA PHE A 55 9.60 17.35 -7.26
C PHE A 55 8.47 16.34 -7.04
N LEU A 56 7.72 16.01 -8.10
CA LEU A 56 6.63 15.03 -8.02
C LEU A 56 7.15 13.64 -7.66
N LEU A 57 8.32 13.24 -8.19
CA LEU A 57 8.94 11.95 -7.84
C LEU A 57 9.28 11.88 -6.34
N LYS A 58 9.81 12.98 -5.75
CA LYS A 58 10.06 13.05 -4.31
C LYS A 58 8.77 12.99 -3.49
N GLN A 59 7.70 13.65 -3.92
CA GLN A 59 6.39 13.56 -3.27
C GLN A 59 5.82 12.14 -3.32
N PHE A 60 5.98 11.45 -4.46
CA PHE A 60 5.65 10.04 -4.58
C PHE A 60 6.43 9.18 -3.58
N MET A 61 7.77 9.33 -3.52
CA MET A 61 8.60 8.58 -2.58
C MET A 61 8.18 8.81 -1.13
N LEU A 62 7.91 10.06 -0.73
CA LEU A 62 7.40 10.39 0.61
C LEU A 62 6.05 9.73 0.87
N GLY A 63 5.10 9.87 -0.06
CA GLY A 63 3.78 9.26 0.05
C GLY A 63 3.85 7.73 0.12
N LEU A 64 4.79 7.11 -0.60
CA LEU A 64 5.00 5.68 -0.58
C LEU A 64 5.59 5.18 0.76
N VAL A 65 6.47 5.95 1.39
CA VAL A 65 6.95 5.64 2.75
C VAL A 65 5.80 5.77 3.76
N VAL A 66 5.11 6.91 3.78
CA VAL A 66 4.10 7.25 4.80
C VAL A 66 2.81 6.45 4.65
N PHE A 67 2.32 6.27 3.43
CA PHE A 67 1.02 5.61 3.16
C PHE A 67 1.15 4.24 2.50
N GLY A 68 2.33 3.86 2.00
CA GLY A 68 2.58 2.52 1.46
C GLY A 68 3.22 1.61 2.49
N LEU A 69 4.46 1.91 2.89
CA LEU A 69 5.27 1.07 3.78
C LEU A 69 4.81 1.13 5.24
N SER A 70 4.60 2.34 5.81
CA SER A 70 4.23 2.46 7.23
C SER A 70 2.93 1.71 7.59
N PRO A 71 1.83 1.79 6.80
CA PRO A 71 0.63 1.02 7.09
C PRO A 71 0.81 -0.49 6.93
N VAL A 72 1.68 -0.94 6.01
CA VAL A 72 2.02 -2.37 5.86
C VAL A 72 2.76 -2.87 7.10
N PHE A 73 3.78 -2.14 7.59
CA PHE A 73 4.50 -2.52 8.80
C PHE A 73 3.60 -2.51 10.04
N PHE A 74 2.77 -1.47 10.18
CA PHE A 74 1.78 -1.41 11.27
C PHE A 74 0.80 -2.58 11.18
N GLY A 75 0.29 -2.88 9.99
CA GLY A 75 -0.61 -3.99 9.77
C GLY A 75 0.02 -5.35 10.08
N LEU A 76 1.30 -5.57 9.73
CA LEU A 76 2.04 -6.78 10.13
C LEU A 76 2.15 -6.93 11.65
N PHE A 77 2.42 -5.83 12.37
CA PHE A 77 2.43 -5.84 13.83
C PHE A 77 1.05 -6.14 14.42
N ASP A 78 0.00 -5.59 13.83
CA ASP A 78 -1.40 -5.82 14.21
C ASP A 78 -1.86 -7.27 13.92
N LEU A 79 -1.36 -7.89 12.85
CA LEU A 79 -1.63 -9.28 12.48
C LEU A 79 -0.81 -10.30 13.29
N LYS A 80 0.20 -9.88 14.06
CA LYS A 80 1.15 -10.80 14.73
C LYS A 80 0.46 -11.87 15.58
N ARG A 81 -0.61 -11.49 16.29
CA ARG A 81 -1.34 -12.40 17.20
C ARG A 81 -2.10 -13.44 16.41
N ASP A 82 -2.80 -13.03 15.35
CA ASP A 82 -3.57 -13.92 14.49
C ASP A 82 -2.63 -14.89 13.77
N ILE A 83 -1.48 -14.40 13.29
CA ILE A 83 -0.43 -15.22 12.67
C ILE A 83 0.05 -16.28 13.66
N MET A 84 0.39 -15.88 14.89
CA MET A 84 0.94 -16.81 15.87
C MET A 84 -0.10 -17.85 16.32
N LEU A 85 -1.34 -17.43 16.53
CA LEU A 85 -2.47 -18.31 16.83
C LEU A 85 -2.65 -19.36 15.72
N TYR A 86 -2.55 -18.94 14.46
CA TYR A 86 -2.67 -19.85 13.32
C TYR A 86 -1.47 -20.78 13.18
N LEU A 87 -0.25 -20.31 13.44
CA LEU A 87 0.96 -21.12 13.32
C LEU A 87 1.06 -22.18 14.42
N GLN A 88 0.70 -21.82 15.67
CA GLN A 88 0.85 -22.70 16.83
C GLN A 88 -0.34 -23.64 17.00
N GLU A 89 -1.56 -23.12 16.86
CA GLU A 89 -2.78 -23.86 17.22
C GLU A 89 -3.65 -24.21 16.01
N ARG A 90 -3.30 -23.76 14.80
CA ARG A 90 -4.13 -23.87 13.58
C ARG A 90 -5.53 -23.25 13.74
N LYS A 91 -5.70 -22.36 14.71
CA LYS A 91 -6.93 -21.59 14.93
C LYS A 91 -6.88 -20.28 14.16
N TYR A 92 -8.04 -19.82 13.71
CA TYR A 92 -8.18 -18.54 13.02
C TYR A 92 -9.44 -17.82 13.48
N THR A 93 -9.39 -16.49 13.49
CA THR A 93 -10.48 -15.64 13.99
C THR A 93 -11.58 -15.44 12.94
N TYR A 94 -11.20 -15.42 11.66
CA TYR A 94 -12.11 -15.16 10.55
C TYR A 94 -11.77 -16.01 9.34
N GLU A 95 -12.80 -16.35 8.57
CA GLU A 95 -12.68 -16.97 7.25
C GLU A 95 -12.94 -15.92 6.16
N MET A 96 -12.29 -16.05 5.02
CA MET A 96 -12.50 -15.23 3.84
C MET A 96 -12.30 -16.09 2.60
N PHE A 97 -13.32 -16.16 1.73
CA PHE A 97 -13.32 -16.98 0.51
C PHE A 97 -13.01 -18.47 0.74
N GLY A 98 -13.41 -19.05 1.87
CA GLY A 98 -13.10 -20.45 2.21
C GLY A 98 -11.71 -20.68 2.80
N PHE A 99 -10.95 -19.61 3.07
CA PHE A 99 -9.61 -19.69 3.65
C PHE A 99 -9.51 -18.92 4.97
N PRO A 100 -8.65 -19.36 5.91
CA PRO A 100 -8.29 -18.57 7.09
C PRO A 100 -7.83 -17.18 6.64
N ALA A 101 -8.55 -16.14 7.04
CA ALA A 101 -8.33 -14.80 6.51
C ALA A 101 -6.91 -14.29 6.83
N VAL A 102 -6.33 -14.72 7.95
CA VAL A 102 -4.93 -14.44 8.34
C VAL A 102 -3.92 -14.84 7.26
N LEU A 103 -4.14 -15.93 6.52
CA LEU A 103 -3.28 -16.36 5.42
C LEU A 103 -3.35 -15.37 4.26
N LEU A 104 -4.57 -14.98 3.87
CA LEU A 104 -4.80 -14.04 2.79
C LEU A 104 -4.22 -12.66 3.10
N TRP A 105 -4.38 -12.18 4.33
CA TRP A 105 -3.75 -10.93 4.76
C TRP A 105 -2.24 -11.01 4.80
N THR A 106 -1.68 -12.11 5.31
CA THR A 106 -0.22 -12.27 5.35
C THR A 106 0.36 -12.27 3.93
N ALA A 107 -0.26 -13.00 2.99
CA ALA A 107 0.13 -12.99 1.58
C ALA A 107 0.03 -11.58 0.97
N PHE A 108 -1.08 -10.87 1.23
CA PHE A 108 -1.25 -9.49 0.80
C PHE A 108 -0.15 -8.57 1.35
N MET A 109 0.19 -8.68 2.64
CA MET A 109 1.21 -7.85 3.26
C MET A 109 2.59 -8.06 2.63
N LEU A 110 2.95 -9.31 2.34
CA LEU A 110 4.22 -9.64 1.69
C LEU A 110 4.29 -9.06 0.27
N ILE A 111 3.22 -9.20 -0.51
CA ILE A 111 3.14 -8.63 -1.87
C ILE A 111 3.19 -7.10 -1.81
N ALA A 112 2.44 -6.47 -0.90
CA ALA A 112 2.43 -5.02 -0.73
C ALA A 112 3.81 -4.50 -0.30
N LEU A 113 4.47 -5.17 0.64
CA LEU A 113 5.82 -4.84 1.07
C LEU A 113 6.81 -4.91 -0.09
N GLN A 114 6.74 -5.97 -0.90
CA GLN A 114 7.60 -6.15 -2.06
C GLN A 114 7.37 -5.05 -3.11
N LEU A 115 6.11 -4.81 -3.49
CA LEU A 115 5.75 -3.79 -4.49
C LEU A 115 6.19 -2.39 -4.06
N HIS A 116 5.95 -2.02 -2.80
CA HIS A 116 6.36 -0.71 -2.29
C HIS A 116 7.89 -0.59 -2.20
N SER A 117 8.58 -1.63 -1.73
CA SER A 117 10.05 -1.62 -1.64
C SER A 117 10.71 -1.46 -3.02
N PHE A 118 10.23 -2.19 -4.04
CA PHE A 118 10.72 -2.04 -5.40
C PHE A 118 10.37 -0.69 -6.01
N SER A 119 9.16 -0.19 -5.77
CA SER A 119 8.77 1.15 -6.23
C SER A 119 9.68 2.24 -5.65
N LEU A 120 10.04 2.14 -4.38
CA LEU A 120 10.98 3.06 -3.73
C LEU A 120 12.39 2.95 -4.32
N TYR A 121 12.88 1.71 -4.51
CA TYR A 121 14.18 1.45 -5.12
C TYR A 121 14.28 2.03 -6.54
N PHE A 122 13.31 1.74 -7.41
CA PHE A 122 13.31 2.27 -8.78
C PHE A 122 13.16 3.80 -8.81
N SER A 123 12.38 4.38 -7.90
CA SER A 123 12.28 5.84 -7.77
C SER A 123 13.60 6.47 -7.36
N TYR A 124 14.35 5.82 -6.47
CA TYR A 124 15.69 6.26 -6.08
C TYR A 124 16.65 6.23 -7.27
N VAL A 125 16.61 5.17 -8.08
CA VAL A 125 17.41 5.07 -9.32
C VAL A 125 17.03 6.19 -10.29
N LEU A 126 15.72 6.40 -10.55
CA LEU A 126 15.23 7.47 -11.43
C LEU A 126 15.66 8.86 -10.94
N LEU A 127 15.63 9.10 -9.63
CA LEU A 127 16.07 10.36 -9.04
C LEU A 127 17.56 10.63 -9.32
N GLY A 128 18.39 9.58 -9.39
CA GLY A 128 19.78 9.68 -9.83
C GLY A 128 19.89 10.01 -11.32
N SER A 129 19.13 9.29 -12.16
CA SER A 129 19.16 9.42 -13.62
C SER A 129 18.61 10.75 -14.14
N TRP A 130 17.63 11.35 -13.46
CA TRP A 130 17.00 12.60 -13.89
C TRP A 130 17.77 13.86 -13.49
N LYS A 131 18.79 13.74 -12.63
CA LYS A 131 19.63 14.90 -12.28
C LYS A 131 20.43 15.35 -13.51
N PRO A 132 20.35 16.64 -13.90
CA PRO A 132 21.16 17.13 -15.00
C PRO A 132 22.64 17.00 -14.66
N ARG A 133 23.41 16.36 -15.55
CA ARG A 133 24.87 16.22 -15.43
C ARG A 133 25.55 17.54 -15.81
N VAL A 134 25.35 18.57 -14.98
CA VAL A 134 25.94 19.90 -15.20
C VAL A 134 27.47 19.82 -15.25
N LEU A 135 28.06 18.96 -14.43
CA LEU A 135 29.52 18.73 -14.38
C LEU A 135 30.08 17.98 -15.61
N GLU A 136 29.32 17.08 -16.24
CA GLU A 136 29.78 16.43 -17.48
C GLU A 136 29.72 17.37 -18.68
N LYS A 137 28.70 18.23 -18.76
CA LYS A 137 28.60 19.25 -19.81
C LYS A 137 29.71 20.31 -19.74
N LEU A 138 30.24 20.57 -18.54
CA LEU A 138 31.38 21.49 -18.34
C LEU A 138 32.74 20.83 -18.60
N LYS A 139 32.86 19.50 -18.49
CA LYS A 139 34.09 18.75 -18.83
C LYS A 139 34.22 18.41 -20.33
N ALA A 140 33.11 18.42 -21.06
CA ALA A 140 33.06 18.14 -22.50
C ALA A 140 33.19 19.40 -23.37
N ARG A 141 33.44 20.56 -22.76
CA ARG A 141 33.70 21.85 -23.40
C ARG A 141 35.10 22.31 -23.06
#